data_AF-A0A8T5M2Q0-F1
#
_entry.id   AF-A0A8T5M2Q0-F1
#
_cell.length_a   1.000
_cell.length_b   1.000
_cell.length_c   1.000
_cell.angle_alpha   90.00
_cell.angle_beta   90.00
_cell.angle_gamma   90.00
#
_symmetry.space_group_name_H-M   'P 1'
#
loop_
_entity.id
_entity.type
_entity.pdbx_description
1 polymer ?
#
loop_
_entity_poly.entity_id
_entity_poly.type
_entity_poly.pdbx_seq_one_letter_code
_entity_poly.pdbx_strand_id
1 'polypeptide(L)'
;MKDILNTLSEIEYSGRGIILGMTPDGKEFIAYSLTGRSDPSQARRLEYDQETQVIRTEVTDKKQLEKGSPALLLYPALIAKDDYFIASNGGQTDLIYTALRNQLTLGSGISPIAVLGLAFSQPHYVYDSKEKRFIDLAIYEPDQPIYTPRISACIGRGTAAMHIVSRLEDGGSIPYFWKYFWNIKLEPGKGKLLMTYKGGNEKPLVLSFDGEPLDVKIESNIPDNIVCDIFNGIQHGSKAEENFGVAAAVLMRFPDHIQAKHINRYDRERH
;
A
#
# COMPACT_ATOMS: atom_id res chain seq x y z
N MET A 1 13.17 -1.06 18.59
CA MET A 1 12.45 -0.72 17.35
C MET A 1 13.51 -0.42 16.29
N LYS A 2 13.47 -1.11 15.15
CA LYS A 2 14.39 -0.87 14.03
C LYS A 2 13.84 0.29 13.18
N ASP A 3 14.71 0.99 12.47
CA ASP A 3 14.28 1.96 11.46
C ASP A 3 13.67 1.27 10.23
N ILE A 4 13.09 2.06 9.33
CA ILE A 4 12.40 1.55 8.14
C ILE A 4 13.31 0.68 7.27
N LEU A 5 14.54 1.14 7.00
CA LEU A 5 15.49 0.46 6.14
C LEU A 5 15.84 -0.92 6.71
N ASN A 6 16.22 -0.96 7.99
CA ASN A 6 16.60 -2.20 8.68
C ASN A 6 15.42 -3.16 8.89
N THR A 7 14.19 -2.66 9.08
CA THR A 7 13.01 -3.54 9.13
C THR A 7 12.72 -4.16 7.77
N LEU A 8 12.76 -3.37 6.68
CA LEU A 8 12.43 -3.88 5.35
C LEU A 8 13.52 -4.78 4.77
N SER A 9 14.81 -4.48 5.01
CA SER A 9 15.94 -5.24 4.45
C SER A 9 16.01 -6.69 4.93
N GLU A 10 15.39 -7.01 6.07
CA GLU A 10 15.26 -8.36 6.60
C GLU A 10 14.12 -9.17 5.95
N ILE A 11 13.28 -8.54 5.13
CA ILE A 11 12.07 -9.13 4.56
C ILE A 11 12.29 -9.36 3.07
N GLU A 12 12.82 -10.53 2.72
CA GLU A 12 13.20 -10.89 1.34
C GLU A 12 12.14 -10.55 0.26
N TYR A 13 10.85 -10.66 0.61
CA TYR A 13 9.77 -10.21 -0.25
C TYR A 13 8.51 -9.81 0.52
N SER A 14 8.29 -8.51 0.65
CA SER A 14 7.12 -7.93 1.33
C SER A 14 5.86 -7.88 0.45
N GLY A 15 6.00 -7.99 -0.88
CA GLY A 15 4.91 -7.71 -1.82
C GLY A 15 4.62 -6.22 -1.87
N ARG A 16 3.53 -5.79 -1.24
CA ARG A 16 3.17 -4.37 -1.11
C ARG A 16 3.25 -4.00 0.36
N GLY A 17 3.85 -2.85 0.65
CA GLY A 17 3.98 -2.31 2.00
C GLY A 17 3.31 -0.95 2.13
N ILE A 18 2.68 -0.71 3.28
CA ILE A 18 2.16 0.60 3.68
C ILE A 18 2.86 0.98 4.98
N ILE A 19 3.48 2.16 5.00
CA ILE A 19 4.05 2.75 6.20
C ILE A 19 3.25 4.00 6.52
N LEU A 20 2.86 4.17 7.77
CA LEU A 20 2.29 5.43 8.25
C LEU A 20 2.92 5.81 9.57
N GLY A 21 3.05 7.11 9.84
CA GLY A 21 3.62 7.56 11.10
C GLY A 21 3.80 9.05 11.18
N MET A 22 4.62 9.45 12.14
CA MET A 22 4.96 10.85 12.39
C MET A 22 6.48 10.99 12.47
N THR A 23 7.01 11.98 11.77
CA THR A 23 8.43 12.34 11.85
C THR A 23 8.81 12.80 13.27
N PRO A 24 10.09 12.78 13.65
CA PRO A 24 10.54 13.33 14.93
C PRO A 24 10.06 14.76 15.22
N ASP A 25 9.88 15.58 14.19
CA ASP A 25 9.37 16.95 14.31
C ASP A 25 7.85 17.10 14.16
N GLY A 26 7.10 15.99 14.19
CA GLY A 26 5.64 16.01 14.32
C GLY A 26 4.87 16.02 13.01
N LYS A 27 5.51 15.84 11.85
CA LYS A 27 4.82 15.78 10.55
C LYS A 27 4.26 14.39 10.28
N GLU A 28 2.97 14.34 9.98
CA GLU A 28 2.31 13.12 9.54
C GLU A 28 2.74 12.76 8.11
N PHE A 29 2.99 11.48 7.88
CA PHE A 29 3.25 10.97 6.55
C PHE A 29 2.63 9.58 6.36
N ILE A 30 2.33 9.28 5.10
CA ILE A 30 1.98 7.94 4.63
C ILE A 30 2.90 7.57 3.48
N ALA A 31 3.25 6.30 3.37
CA ALA A 31 4.14 5.81 2.36
C ALA A 31 3.72 4.45 1.86
N TYR A 32 4.19 4.12 0.66
CA TYR A 32 3.85 2.90 -0.05
C TYR A 32 5.11 2.31 -0.68
N SER A 33 5.28 1.00 -0.58
CA SER A 33 6.35 0.25 -1.23
C SER A 33 5.79 -0.84 -2.14
N LEU A 34 6.47 -1.06 -3.24
CA LEU A 34 6.07 -1.99 -4.28
C LEU A 34 7.22 -2.91 -4.63
N THR A 35 7.01 -4.21 -4.47
CA THR A 35 7.88 -5.26 -4.99
C THR A 35 7.15 -6.12 -6.02
N GLY A 36 7.89 -6.70 -6.97
CA GLY A 36 7.33 -7.53 -8.04
C GLY A 36 8.11 -8.82 -8.25
N ARG A 37 7.44 -9.90 -8.70
CA ARG A 37 8.10 -11.17 -9.08
C ARG A 37 7.86 -11.57 -10.52
N SER A 38 6.73 -11.17 -11.08
CA SER A 38 6.36 -11.41 -12.46
C SER A 38 6.72 -10.20 -13.33
N ASP A 39 6.95 -10.42 -14.62
CA ASP A 39 7.23 -9.32 -15.58
C ASP A 39 6.22 -8.17 -15.46
N PRO A 40 4.89 -8.41 -15.38
CA PRO A 40 3.93 -7.31 -15.29
C PRO A 40 4.02 -6.54 -13.98
N SER A 41 4.36 -7.24 -12.88
CA SER A 41 4.51 -6.62 -11.57
C SER A 41 5.79 -5.80 -11.47
N GLN A 42 6.87 -6.29 -12.09
CA GLN A 42 8.18 -5.64 -12.21
C GLN A 42 8.13 -4.41 -13.12
N ALA A 43 7.31 -4.45 -14.17
CA ALA A 43 7.12 -3.36 -15.10
C ALA A 43 6.28 -2.19 -14.55
N ARG A 44 5.91 -2.21 -13.26
CA ARG A 44 5.14 -1.12 -12.65
C ARG A 44 6.02 0.06 -12.26
N ARG A 45 5.39 1.23 -12.17
CA ARG A 45 5.95 2.45 -11.59
C ARG A 45 4.89 3.21 -10.81
N LEU A 46 5.31 4.16 -10.00
CA LEU A 46 4.45 5.10 -9.30
C LEU A 46 4.55 6.46 -9.99
N GLU A 47 3.40 7.06 -10.28
CA GLU A 47 3.30 8.40 -10.84
C GLU A 47 2.48 9.29 -9.92
N TYR A 48 2.98 10.51 -9.70
CA TYR A 48 2.29 11.52 -8.92
C TYR A 48 1.59 12.53 -9.83
N ASP A 49 0.28 12.67 -9.64
CA ASP A 49 -0.53 13.72 -10.22
C ASP A 49 -0.69 14.86 -9.20
N GLN A 50 -0.11 16.02 -9.52
CA GLN A 50 -0.12 17.21 -8.66
C GLN A 50 -1.50 17.85 -8.54
N GLU A 51 -2.34 17.75 -9.58
CA GLU A 51 -3.67 18.37 -9.59
C GLU A 51 -4.62 17.61 -8.69
N THR A 52 -4.56 16.27 -8.74
CA THR A 52 -5.43 15.41 -7.93
C THR A 52 -4.82 15.00 -6.60
N GLN A 53 -3.52 15.26 -6.39
CA GLN A 53 -2.73 14.81 -5.24
C GLN A 53 -2.78 13.27 -5.04
N VAL A 54 -2.75 12.54 -6.15
CA VAL A 54 -2.81 11.07 -6.18
C VAL A 54 -1.48 10.51 -6.67
N ILE A 55 -0.95 9.50 -5.97
CA ILE A 55 0.09 8.63 -6.49
C ILE A 55 -0.56 7.32 -6.92
N ARG A 56 -0.46 6.99 -8.21
CA ARG A 56 -1.06 5.80 -8.81
C ARG A 56 -0.01 4.84 -9.35
N THR A 57 -0.37 3.57 -9.45
CA THR A 57 0.44 2.61 -10.19
C THR A 57 0.19 2.76 -11.68
N GLU A 58 1.27 2.79 -12.44
CA GLU A 58 1.30 2.77 -13.89
C GLU A 58 2.24 1.66 -14.36
N VAL A 59 2.28 1.39 -15.66
CA VAL A 59 3.24 0.46 -16.26
C VAL A 59 4.24 1.19 -17.15
N THR A 60 5.43 0.64 -17.29
CA THR A 60 6.46 1.16 -18.20
C THR A 60 6.16 0.88 -19.66
N ASP A 61 5.45 -0.21 -19.96
CA ASP A 61 5.02 -0.58 -21.32
C ASP A 61 3.60 -1.15 -21.29
N LYS A 62 2.75 -0.67 -22.19
CA LYS A 62 1.38 -1.16 -22.40
C LYS A 62 1.33 -2.65 -22.73
N LYS A 63 2.36 -3.22 -23.36
CA LYS A 63 2.42 -4.67 -23.63
C LYS A 63 2.47 -5.50 -22.35
N GLN A 64 2.99 -4.96 -21.25
CA GLN A 64 3.01 -5.67 -19.97
C GLN A 64 1.63 -5.71 -19.31
N LEU A 65 0.76 -4.73 -19.60
CA LEU A 65 -0.66 -4.79 -19.19
C LEU A 65 -1.41 -5.92 -19.88
N GLU A 66 -1.03 -6.30 -21.10
CA GLU A 66 -1.67 -7.42 -21.79
C GLU A 66 -1.38 -8.76 -21.11
N LYS A 67 -0.30 -8.85 -20.33
CA LYS A 67 0.13 -10.07 -19.62
C LYS A 67 -0.46 -10.20 -18.21
N GLY A 68 -1.03 -9.13 -17.65
CA GLY A 68 -1.66 -9.15 -16.32
C GLY A 68 -3.08 -8.62 -16.35
N SER A 69 -3.79 -8.69 -15.21
CA SER A 69 -5.10 -8.06 -15.07
C SER A 69 -4.91 -6.57 -14.78
N PRO A 70 -5.41 -5.63 -15.62
CA PRO A 70 -5.34 -4.21 -15.34
C PRO A 70 -6.02 -3.84 -14.02
N ALA A 71 -7.10 -4.54 -13.65
CA ALA A 71 -7.82 -4.32 -12.38
C ALA A 71 -6.99 -4.64 -11.13
N LEU A 72 -5.89 -5.41 -11.28
CA LEU A 72 -4.95 -5.74 -10.21
C LEU A 72 -3.63 -4.98 -10.32
N LEU A 73 -3.33 -4.36 -11.47
CA LEU A 73 -2.06 -3.67 -11.72
C LEU A 73 -2.17 -2.15 -11.61
N LEU A 74 -3.32 -1.56 -11.99
CA LEU A 74 -3.54 -0.12 -12.09
C LEU A 74 -4.53 0.33 -11.01
N TYR A 75 -4.05 1.14 -10.07
CA TYR A 75 -4.86 1.66 -8.97
C TYR A 75 -4.18 2.87 -8.30
N PRO A 76 -4.95 3.74 -7.63
CA PRO A 76 -4.38 4.74 -6.73
C PRO A 76 -3.71 4.04 -5.54
N ALA A 77 -2.41 4.26 -5.34
CA ALA A 77 -1.66 3.70 -4.22
C ALA A 77 -1.73 4.63 -3.00
N LEU A 78 -1.57 5.93 -3.21
CA LEU A 78 -1.68 6.98 -2.19
C LEU A 78 -2.60 8.10 -2.67
N ILE A 79 -3.44 8.63 -1.80
CA ILE A 79 -4.27 9.81 -2.07
C ILE A 79 -4.13 10.79 -0.90
N ALA A 80 -3.90 12.06 -1.20
CA ALA A 80 -4.19 13.13 -0.26
C ALA A 80 -5.51 13.82 -0.60
N LYS A 81 -6.36 14.01 0.41
CA LYS A 81 -7.61 14.73 0.27
C LYS A 81 -7.93 15.47 1.55
N ASP A 82 -7.94 16.79 1.47
CA ASP A 82 -8.17 17.67 2.62
C ASP A 82 -7.18 17.31 3.77
N ASP A 83 -7.68 17.00 4.96
CA ASP A 83 -6.88 16.60 6.12
C ASP A 83 -6.58 15.08 6.18
N TYR A 84 -6.80 14.36 5.08
CA TYR A 84 -6.67 12.91 5.04
C TYR A 84 -5.58 12.44 4.08
N PHE A 85 -4.91 11.37 4.49
CA PHE A 85 -4.11 10.54 3.61
C PHE A 85 -4.68 9.12 3.57
N ILE A 86 -4.76 8.54 2.38
CA ILE A 86 -5.25 7.18 2.14
C ILE A 86 -4.15 6.38 1.45
N ALA A 87 -3.97 5.12 1.85
CA ALA A 87 -3.13 4.16 1.14
C ALA A 87 -3.83 2.82 0.99
N SER A 88 -3.61 2.14 -0.14
CA SER A 88 -3.99 0.73 -0.31
C SER A 88 -3.19 0.06 -1.43
N ASN A 89 -3.17 -1.27 -1.47
CA ASN A 89 -2.46 -2.03 -2.50
C ASN A 89 -3.33 -2.44 -3.71
N GLY A 90 -4.47 -1.81 -3.94
CA GLY A 90 -5.34 -2.16 -5.07
C GLY A 90 -6.49 -1.18 -5.29
N GLY A 91 -7.44 -1.56 -6.16
CA GLY A 91 -8.62 -0.76 -6.48
C GLY A 91 -9.51 -0.42 -5.28
N GLN A 92 -9.35 -1.11 -4.14
CA GLN A 92 -10.08 -0.78 -2.91
C GLN A 92 -9.77 0.63 -2.39
N THR A 93 -8.71 1.29 -2.87
CA THR A 93 -8.48 2.71 -2.58
C THR A 93 -9.69 3.57 -2.93
N ASP A 94 -10.42 3.24 -4.00
CA ASP A 94 -11.61 3.97 -4.42
C ASP A 94 -12.78 3.81 -3.44
N LEU A 95 -12.88 2.65 -2.77
CA LEU A 95 -13.88 2.43 -1.72
C LEU A 95 -13.61 3.35 -0.52
N ILE A 96 -12.35 3.44 -0.11
CA ILE A 96 -11.91 4.27 1.02
C ILE A 96 -12.13 5.75 0.69
N TYR A 97 -11.74 6.17 -0.51
CA TYR A 97 -11.96 7.53 -0.98
C TYR A 97 -13.44 7.89 -1.06
N THR A 98 -14.28 7.00 -1.59
CA THR A 98 -15.74 7.20 -1.69
C THR A 98 -16.37 7.30 -0.31
N ALA A 99 -16.01 6.40 0.62
CA ALA A 99 -16.48 6.44 1.99
C ALA A 99 -16.11 7.77 2.68
N LEU A 100 -14.87 8.23 2.53
CA LEU A 100 -14.43 9.52 3.05
C LEU A 100 -15.22 10.68 2.42
N ARG A 101 -15.26 10.75 1.09
CA ARG A 101 -15.91 11.84 0.35
C ARG A 101 -17.38 11.99 0.71
N ASN A 102 -18.10 10.88 0.84
CA ASN A 102 -19.51 10.90 1.22
C ASN A 102 -19.71 11.54 2.60
N GLN A 103 -18.85 11.21 3.56
CA GLN A 103 -18.93 11.74 4.92
C GLN A 103 -18.53 13.22 5.00
N LEU A 104 -17.51 13.63 4.24
CA LEU A 104 -17.13 15.04 4.12
C LEU A 104 -18.25 15.89 3.48
N THR A 105 -18.98 15.34 2.51
CA THR A 105 -20.12 16.01 1.87
C THR A 105 -21.27 16.25 2.85
N LEU A 106 -21.40 15.40 3.88
CA LEU A 106 -22.37 15.56 4.96
C LEU A 106 -21.94 16.56 6.04
N GLY A 107 -20.76 17.18 5.90
CA GLY A 107 -20.22 18.17 6.84
C GLY A 107 -19.65 17.57 8.14
N SER A 108 -19.62 16.25 8.26
CA SER A 108 -19.02 15.56 9.41
C SER A 108 -17.62 15.07 9.05
N GLY A 109 -16.60 15.57 9.73
CA GLY A 109 -15.29 14.91 9.67
C GLY A 109 -15.37 13.54 10.36
N ILE A 110 -14.75 12.53 9.78
CA ILE A 110 -14.87 11.13 10.18
C ILE A 110 -13.51 10.59 10.65
N SER A 111 -13.49 9.70 11.65
CA SER A 111 -12.23 9.07 12.08
C SER A 111 -11.73 8.07 11.03
N PRO A 112 -10.40 7.90 10.86
CA PRO A 112 -9.83 6.96 9.90
C PRO A 112 -10.35 5.52 10.04
N ILE A 113 -10.53 5.01 11.26
CA ILE A 113 -11.08 3.68 11.48
C ILE A 113 -12.52 3.56 11.00
N ALA A 114 -13.34 4.61 11.17
CA ALA A 114 -14.70 4.63 10.68
C ALA A 114 -14.77 4.73 9.14
N VAL A 115 -13.84 5.49 8.51
CA VAL A 115 -13.69 5.50 7.05
C VAL A 115 -13.45 4.08 6.53
N LEU A 116 -12.47 3.37 7.11
CA LEU A 116 -12.17 1.99 6.73
C LEU A 116 -13.36 1.06 7.01
N GLY A 117 -14.00 1.18 8.17
CA GLY A 117 -15.18 0.39 8.51
C GLY A 117 -16.34 0.54 7.50
N LEU A 118 -16.62 1.78 7.07
CA LEU A 118 -17.62 2.05 6.05
C LEU A 118 -17.21 1.50 4.68
N ALA A 119 -15.96 1.71 4.27
CA ALA A 119 -15.44 1.28 2.96
C ALA A 119 -15.53 -0.23 2.75
N PHE A 120 -15.37 -1.02 3.82
CA PHE A 120 -15.37 -2.49 3.76
C PHE A 120 -16.63 -3.14 4.36
N SER A 121 -17.69 -2.34 4.60
CA SER A 121 -18.95 -2.79 5.21
C SER A 121 -19.82 -3.66 4.30
N GLN A 122 -19.65 -3.52 2.98
CA GLN A 122 -20.40 -4.27 1.97
C GLN A 122 -19.48 -4.69 0.81
N PRO A 123 -19.81 -5.77 0.08
CA PRO A 123 -19.14 -6.12 -1.16
C PRO A 123 -19.20 -5.00 -2.19
N HIS A 124 -18.13 -4.84 -2.97
CA HIS A 124 -18.12 -3.91 -4.08
C HIS A 124 -17.42 -4.54 -5.29
N TYR A 125 -18.17 -4.70 -6.38
CA TYR A 125 -17.71 -5.44 -7.53
C TYR A 125 -17.22 -4.54 -8.65
N VAL A 126 -16.03 -4.83 -9.15
CA VAL A 126 -15.52 -4.28 -10.41
C VAL A 126 -15.38 -5.39 -11.44
N TYR A 127 -15.59 -5.07 -12.71
CA TYR A 127 -15.45 -6.05 -13.79
C TYR A 127 -14.01 -6.07 -14.32
N ASP A 128 -13.38 -7.23 -14.24
CA ASP A 128 -12.09 -7.51 -14.87
C ASP A 128 -12.32 -8.01 -16.29
N SER A 129 -12.06 -7.15 -17.27
CA SER A 129 -12.22 -7.47 -18.68
C SER A 129 -11.23 -8.52 -19.18
N LYS A 130 -10.07 -8.66 -18.54
CA LYS A 130 -9.02 -9.60 -18.94
C LYS A 130 -9.44 -11.03 -18.61
N GLU A 131 -9.86 -11.25 -17.38
CA GLU A 131 -10.28 -12.56 -16.86
C GLU A 131 -11.79 -12.81 -16.98
N LYS A 132 -12.55 -11.84 -17.52
CA LYS A 132 -14.00 -11.90 -17.73
C LYS A 132 -14.77 -12.29 -16.46
N ARG A 133 -14.45 -11.65 -15.34
CA ARG A 133 -15.02 -11.94 -14.01
C ARG A 133 -15.27 -10.67 -13.22
N PHE A 134 -16.15 -10.77 -12.23
CA PHE A 134 -16.28 -9.71 -11.22
C PHE A 134 -15.30 -9.96 -10.07
N ILE A 135 -14.69 -8.88 -9.60
CA ILE A 135 -13.77 -8.87 -8.46
C ILE A 135 -14.45 -8.08 -7.34
N ASP A 136 -14.64 -8.71 -6.19
CA ASP A 136 -15.01 -8.00 -4.97
C ASP A 136 -13.78 -7.30 -4.38
N LEU A 137 -13.81 -5.97 -4.35
CA LEU A 137 -12.75 -5.14 -3.79
C LEU A 137 -12.73 -5.14 -2.26
N ALA A 138 -13.78 -5.64 -1.61
CA ALA A 138 -13.86 -5.70 -0.15
C ALA A 138 -13.21 -6.94 0.48
N ILE A 139 -12.64 -7.84 -0.34
CA ILE A 139 -11.97 -9.09 0.05
C ILE A 139 -10.59 -9.22 -0.61
N TYR A 140 -9.85 -10.30 -0.36
CA TYR A 140 -8.54 -10.58 -0.96
C TYR A 140 -8.56 -10.62 -2.51
N GLU A 141 -7.40 -10.50 -3.16
CA GLU A 141 -7.27 -10.52 -4.62
C GLU A 141 -7.53 -11.94 -5.19
N PRO A 142 -8.27 -12.08 -6.31
CA PRO A 142 -8.58 -13.40 -6.88
C PRO A 142 -7.44 -13.94 -7.79
N ASP A 143 -6.19 -13.79 -7.38
CA ASP A 143 -4.97 -14.15 -8.12
C ASP A 143 -4.43 -15.53 -7.71
N GLN A 144 -5.21 -16.58 -7.98
CA GLN A 144 -4.80 -17.96 -7.72
C GLN A 144 -3.42 -18.28 -8.33
N PRO A 145 -2.52 -18.98 -7.60
CA PRO A 145 -2.71 -19.60 -6.28
C PRO A 145 -2.41 -18.71 -5.07
N ILE A 146 -2.08 -17.43 -5.27
CA ILE A 146 -1.49 -16.58 -4.23
C ILE A 146 -2.56 -15.99 -3.31
N TYR A 147 -3.69 -15.54 -3.86
CA TYR A 147 -4.78 -14.91 -3.11
C TYR A 147 -4.31 -13.73 -2.27
N THR A 148 -3.68 -12.74 -2.92
CA THR A 148 -3.00 -11.64 -2.23
C THR A 148 -3.94 -10.91 -1.27
N PRO A 149 -3.53 -10.70 0.00
CA PRO A 149 -4.28 -9.84 0.91
C PRO A 149 -4.45 -8.41 0.39
N ARG A 150 -5.56 -7.77 0.78
CA ARG A 150 -5.72 -6.32 0.61
C ARG A 150 -5.38 -5.63 1.93
N ILE A 151 -4.36 -4.80 1.90
CA ILE A 151 -3.96 -3.90 2.98
C ILE A 151 -4.42 -2.48 2.67
N SER A 152 -4.71 -1.71 3.72
CA SER A 152 -5.21 -0.35 3.61
C SER A 152 -4.82 0.47 4.83
N ALA A 153 -4.69 1.78 4.67
CA ALA A 153 -4.48 2.70 5.77
C ALA A 153 -5.14 4.04 5.50
N CYS A 154 -5.46 4.74 6.57
CA CYS A 154 -5.97 6.10 6.54
C CYS A 154 -5.36 6.90 7.70
N ILE A 155 -4.91 8.11 7.42
CA ILE A 155 -4.54 9.13 8.42
C ILE A 155 -5.52 10.28 8.26
N GLY A 156 -5.96 10.85 9.37
CA GLY A 156 -6.73 12.09 9.33
C GLY A 156 -7.16 12.54 10.71
N ARG A 157 -7.29 13.87 10.86
CA ARG A 157 -7.72 14.50 12.11
C ARG A 157 -6.86 14.12 13.32
N GLY A 158 -5.54 13.98 13.14
CA GLY A 158 -4.60 13.61 14.20
C GLY A 158 -4.67 12.15 14.66
N THR A 159 -5.37 11.30 13.92
CA THR A 159 -5.51 9.87 14.20
C THR A 159 -5.16 9.06 12.95
N ALA A 160 -4.91 7.76 13.12
CA ALA A 160 -4.65 6.88 12.00
C ALA A 160 -5.26 5.49 12.23
N ALA A 161 -5.47 4.77 11.15
CA ALA A 161 -5.94 3.38 11.18
C ALA A 161 -5.34 2.56 10.04
N MET A 162 -5.18 1.26 10.28
CA MET A 162 -4.78 0.27 9.30
C MET A 162 -5.82 -0.84 9.21
N HIS A 163 -5.92 -1.46 8.03
CA HIS A 163 -6.83 -2.56 7.74
C HIS A 163 -6.12 -3.61 6.87
N ILE A 164 -6.43 -4.88 7.11
CA ILE A 164 -6.10 -5.97 6.21
C ILE A 164 -7.30 -6.90 6.07
N VAL A 165 -7.50 -7.42 4.86
CA VAL A 165 -8.37 -8.56 4.58
C VAL A 165 -7.59 -9.65 3.86
N SER A 166 -7.64 -10.87 4.39
CA SER A 166 -6.89 -12.01 3.89
C SER A 166 -7.75 -13.27 3.85
N ARG A 167 -7.44 -14.18 2.94
CA ARG A 167 -8.11 -15.47 2.80
C ARG A 167 -7.80 -16.37 4.00
N LEU A 168 -8.80 -17.14 4.44
CA LEU A 168 -8.59 -18.26 5.36
C LEU A 168 -8.10 -19.49 4.58
N GLU A 169 -7.00 -20.08 5.07
CA GLU A 169 -6.51 -21.38 4.61
C GLU A 169 -7.40 -22.50 5.21
N ASP A 170 -8.64 -22.62 4.75
CA ASP A 170 -9.38 -23.85 4.94
C ASP A 170 -9.58 -24.56 3.59
N GLY A 171 -9.47 -25.89 3.60
CA GLY A 171 -9.64 -26.75 2.44
C GLY A 171 -11.08 -26.83 1.92
N GLY A 172 -11.92 -25.85 2.25
CA GLY A 172 -13.31 -25.75 1.82
C GLY A 172 -13.46 -25.14 0.43
N SER A 173 -14.59 -25.46 -0.22
CA SER A 173 -14.96 -24.90 -1.53
C SER A 173 -15.46 -23.45 -1.44
N ILE A 174 -15.70 -22.95 -0.22
CA ILE A 174 -16.23 -21.62 0.06
C ILE A 174 -15.09 -20.77 0.60
N PRO A 175 -14.73 -19.65 -0.04
CA PRO A 175 -13.62 -18.84 0.42
C PRO A 175 -14.00 -18.00 1.63
N TYR A 176 -13.66 -18.48 2.82
CA TYR A 176 -13.70 -17.65 4.02
C TYR A 176 -12.53 -16.65 4.03
N PHE A 177 -12.73 -15.52 4.70
CA PHE A 177 -11.71 -14.49 4.90
C PHE A 177 -11.87 -13.86 6.29
N TRP A 178 -10.78 -13.30 6.81
CA TRP A 178 -10.80 -12.49 8.02
C TRP A 178 -10.46 -11.04 7.69
N LYS A 179 -10.97 -10.11 8.51
CA LYS A 179 -10.70 -8.68 8.43
C LYS A 179 -10.22 -8.19 9.79
N TYR A 180 -9.10 -7.48 9.82
CA TYR A 180 -8.65 -6.78 11.02
C TYR A 180 -8.55 -5.29 10.76
N PHE A 181 -8.89 -4.52 11.79
CA PHE A 181 -8.78 -3.07 11.83
C PHE A 181 -8.03 -2.68 13.09
N TRP A 182 -7.05 -1.80 12.94
CA TRP A 182 -6.26 -1.28 14.05
C TRP A 182 -6.34 0.23 14.11
N ASN A 183 -6.64 0.78 15.29
CA ASN A 183 -6.37 2.18 15.57
C ASN A 183 -4.87 2.36 15.81
N ILE A 184 -4.25 3.28 15.08
CA ILE A 184 -2.83 3.59 15.22
C ILE A 184 -2.69 4.93 15.93
N LYS A 185 -1.98 4.91 17.06
CA LYS A 185 -1.55 6.12 17.75
C LYS A 185 -0.37 6.72 17.00
N LEU A 186 -0.49 7.99 16.60
CA LEU A 186 0.60 8.75 16.01
C LEU A 186 1.46 9.35 17.12
N GLU A 187 2.77 9.11 17.07
CA GLU A 187 3.75 9.64 18.02
C GLU A 187 5.01 10.06 17.26
N PRO A 188 5.62 11.21 17.59
CA PRO A 188 6.83 11.67 16.92
C PRO A 188 7.94 10.61 16.90
N GLY A 189 8.52 10.39 15.73
CA GLY A 189 9.60 9.43 15.51
C GLY A 189 9.15 7.96 15.45
N LYS A 190 7.84 7.69 15.42
CA LYS A 190 7.29 6.32 15.35
C LYS A 190 6.34 6.17 14.16
N GLY A 191 6.32 4.96 13.62
CA GLY A 191 5.40 4.55 12.58
C GLY A 191 5.03 3.08 12.69
N LYS A 192 4.09 2.68 11.83
CA LYS A 192 3.63 1.31 11.65
C LYS A 192 3.81 0.88 10.20
N LEU A 193 4.26 -0.35 10.00
CA LEU A 193 4.42 -1.01 8.71
C LEU A 193 3.42 -2.17 8.62
N LEU A 194 2.64 -2.20 7.55
CA LEU A 194 1.77 -3.30 7.19
C LEU A 194 2.11 -3.79 5.78
N MET A 195 2.15 -5.09 5.57
CA MET A 195 2.54 -5.69 4.29
C MET A 195 1.54 -6.75 3.84
N THR A 196 1.57 -7.09 2.56
CA THR A 196 0.75 -8.20 2.05
C THR A 196 1.30 -9.57 2.48
N TYR A 197 2.62 -9.71 2.58
CA TYR A 197 3.28 -10.98 2.91
C TYR A 197 4.24 -10.84 4.08
N LYS A 198 4.47 -11.94 4.82
CA LYS A 198 5.43 -11.97 5.93
C LYS A 198 6.90 -11.91 5.48
N GLY A 199 7.19 -12.27 4.24
CA GLY A 199 8.54 -12.46 3.72
C GLY A 199 8.75 -13.83 3.08
N GLY A 200 10.01 -14.13 2.78
CA GLY A 200 10.45 -15.36 2.10
C GLY A 200 10.29 -15.32 0.57
N ASN A 201 11.10 -16.10 -0.15
CA ASN A 201 11.09 -16.18 -1.61
C ASN A 201 10.63 -17.53 -2.19
N GLU A 202 10.02 -18.37 -1.36
CA GLU A 202 9.45 -19.63 -1.81
C GLU A 202 8.30 -19.40 -2.82
N LYS A 203 8.14 -20.35 -3.74
CA LYS A 203 7.10 -20.33 -4.79
C LYS A 203 6.20 -21.59 -4.67
N PRO A 204 4.87 -21.44 -4.64
CA PRO A 204 4.14 -20.18 -4.50
C PRO A 204 4.39 -19.56 -3.11
N LEU A 205 4.35 -18.23 -3.02
CA LEU A 205 4.29 -17.58 -1.71
C LEU A 205 2.99 -17.97 -1.06
N VAL A 206 3.06 -18.53 0.14
CA VAL A 206 1.85 -18.99 0.84
C VAL A 206 1.59 -18.19 2.11
N LEU A 207 2.57 -17.44 2.62
CA LEU A 207 2.44 -16.78 3.92
C LEU A 207 1.99 -15.33 3.79
N SER A 208 0.68 -15.15 3.74
CA SER A 208 0.03 -13.86 4.00
C SER A 208 0.50 -13.28 5.33
N PHE A 209 0.58 -11.95 5.42
CA PHE A 209 0.84 -11.29 6.69
C PHE A 209 -0.27 -11.67 7.69
N ASP A 210 0.13 -12.29 8.81
CA ASP A 210 -0.72 -12.47 9.97
C ASP A 210 -0.06 -11.76 11.15
N GLY A 211 -0.87 -11.16 12.01
CA GLY A 211 -0.40 -10.33 13.12
C GLY A 211 -0.69 -8.84 12.96
N GLU A 212 -0.22 -8.08 13.93
CA GLU A 212 -0.40 -6.63 14.00
C GLU A 212 0.63 -5.88 13.14
N PRO A 213 0.35 -4.63 12.72
CA PRO A 213 1.32 -3.79 12.04
C PRO A 213 2.64 -3.65 12.83
N LEU A 214 3.76 -3.88 12.14
CA LEU A 214 5.10 -3.85 12.72
C LEU A 214 5.48 -2.44 13.15
N ASP A 215 6.11 -2.30 14.31
CA ASP A 215 6.67 -1.03 14.75
C ASP A 215 7.94 -0.66 13.98
N VAL A 216 7.98 0.56 13.45
CA VAL A 216 9.15 1.13 12.77
C VAL A 216 9.52 2.48 13.35
N LYS A 217 10.82 2.71 13.52
CA LYS A 217 11.38 3.98 13.99
C LYS A 217 11.53 4.93 12.79
N ILE A 218 11.10 6.17 12.95
CA ILE A 218 11.24 7.22 11.93
C ILE A 218 12.37 8.15 12.33
N GLU A 219 13.44 8.17 11.55
CA GLU A 219 14.67 8.91 11.91
C GLU A 219 14.79 10.25 11.17
N SER A 220 14.15 10.37 10.01
CA SER A 220 14.23 11.56 9.17
C SER A 220 12.95 12.40 9.24
N ASN A 221 13.11 13.71 9.17
CA ASN A 221 12.02 14.67 8.92
C ASN A 221 11.86 15.03 7.44
N ILE A 222 12.76 14.53 6.58
CA ILE A 222 12.86 14.86 5.16
C ILE A 222 12.23 13.73 4.35
N PRO A 223 11.21 13.99 3.53
CA PRO A 223 10.50 12.94 2.78
C PRO A 223 11.39 12.24 1.75
N ASP A 224 12.37 12.94 1.16
CA ASP A 224 13.36 12.34 0.25
C ASP A 224 14.17 11.23 0.93
N ASN A 225 14.59 11.42 2.18
CA ASN A 225 15.32 10.40 2.92
C ASN A 225 14.40 9.23 3.27
N ILE A 226 13.17 9.49 3.71
CA ILE A 226 12.21 8.43 4.05
C ILE A 226 11.92 7.55 2.82
N VAL A 227 11.67 8.15 1.66
CA VAL A 227 11.43 7.35 0.44
C VAL A 227 12.69 6.60 0.00
N CYS A 228 13.89 7.15 0.21
CA CYS A 228 15.15 6.45 -0.03
C CYS A 228 15.31 5.23 0.89
N ASP A 229 15.04 5.38 2.19
CA ASP A 229 15.12 4.30 3.17
C ASP A 229 14.15 3.17 2.83
N ILE A 230 12.90 3.52 2.45
CA ILE A 230 11.91 2.54 1.98
C ILE A 230 12.40 1.84 0.71
N PHE A 231 12.81 2.62 -0.30
CA PHE A 231 13.20 2.07 -1.59
C PHE A 231 14.42 1.15 -1.47
N ASN A 232 15.44 1.56 -0.71
CA ASN A 232 16.64 0.77 -0.46
C ASN A 232 16.32 -0.48 0.39
N GLY A 233 15.41 -0.36 1.36
CA GLY A 233 15.02 -1.48 2.22
C GLY A 233 14.28 -2.60 1.50
N ILE A 234 13.63 -2.30 0.37
CA ILE A 234 12.99 -3.33 -0.47
C ILE A 234 13.89 -3.86 -1.60
N GLN A 235 15.15 -3.41 -1.69
CA GLN A 235 16.12 -3.99 -2.61
C GLN A 235 16.76 -5.21 -1.93
N HIS A 236 16.49 -6.40 -2.46
CA HIS A 236 17.08 -7.64 -1.97
C HIS A 236 17.92 -8.30 -3.06
N GLY A 237 18.74 -9.26 -2.66
CA GLY A 237 19.56 -10.02 -3.59
C GLY A 237 20.83 -9.32 -4.03
N SER A 238 21.85 -10.11 -4.32
CA SER A 238 23.13 -9.60 -4.87
C SER A 238 23.12 -9.58 -6.39
N LYS A 239 22.17 -10.32 -6.99
CA LYS A 239 21.97 -10.42 -8.44
C LYS A 239 20.67 -9.75 -8.86
N ALA A 240 20.62 -9.26 -10.10
CA ALA A 240 19.45 -8.58 -10.65
C ALA A 240 18.16 -9.44 -10.60
N GLU A 241 18.29 -10.76 -10.80
CA GLU A 241 17.19 -11.73 -10.73
C GLU A 241 16.60 -11.95 -9.33
N GLU A 242 17.32 -11.55 -8.29
CA GLU A 242 16.91 -11.66 -6.88
C GLU A 242 16.33 -10.34 -6.35
N ASN A 243 16.45 -9.26 -7.12
CA ASN A 243 15.96 -7.94 -6.72
C ASN A 243 14.50 -7.74 -7.13
N PHE A 244 13.63 -7.71 -6.13
CA PHE A 244 12.20 -7.51 -6.30
C PHE A 244 11.71 -6.08 -6.09
N GLY A 245 12.52 -5.14 -5.60
CA GLY A 245 12.12 -3.76 -5.29
C GLY A 245 11.81 -2.89 -6.52
N VAL A 246 10.56 -2.55 -6.75
CA VAL A 246 10.09 -1.85 -7.96
C VAL A 246 10.01 -0.34 -7.74
N ALA A 247 9.32 0.09 -6.68
CA ALA A 247 9.08 1.51 -6.42
C ALA A 247 8.74 1.78 -4.95
N ALA A 248 8.94 3.03 -4.54
CA ALA A 248 8.48 3.55 -3.25
C ALA A 248 7.93 4.97 -3.42
N ALA A 249 6.98 5.36 -2.57
CA ALA A 249 6.46 6.72 -2.53
C ALA A 249 6.07 7.16 -1.12
N VAL A 250 6.09 8.46 -0.89
CA VAL A 250 5.74 9.13 0.37
C VAL A 250 4.88 10.35 0.06
N LEU A 251 3.79 10.52 0.81
CA LEU A 251 3.07 11.78 0.99
C LEU A 251 3.30 12.27 2.41
N MET A 252 3.71 13.53 2.56
CA MET A 252 4.00 14.14 3.86
C MET A 252 3.29 15.48 4.00
N ARG A 253 2.67 15.70 5.16
CA ARG A 253 1.97 16.95 5.48
C ARG A 253 2.95 17.98 6.03
N PHE A 254 2.98 19.14 5.39
CA PHE A 254 3.58 20.37 5.91
C PHE A 254 2.45 21.33 6.31
N PRO A 255 2.75 22.39 7.10
CA PRO A 255 1.71 23.34 7.53
C PRO A 255 0.89 23.94 6.38
N ASP A 256 1.54 24.27 5.27
CA ASP A 256 0.90 25.01 4.16
C ASP A 256 0.68 24.18 2.90
N HIS A 257 1.25 22.97 2.82
CA HIS A 257 1.19 22.14 1.61
C HIS A 257 1.44 20.66 1.93
N ILE A 258 1.27 19.82 0.91
CA ILE A 258 1.63 18.41 0.95
C ILE A 258 2.80 18.22 -0.01
N GLN A 259 3.82 17.49 0.45
CA GLN A 259 4.95 17.11 -0.39
C GLN A 259 4.83 15.64 -0.76
N ALA A 260 4.98 15.35 -2.05
CA ALA A 260 5.02 14.01 -2.60
C ALA A 260 6.43 13.69 -3.09
N LYS A 261 6.93 12.50 -2.76
CA LYS A 261 8.20 11.96 -3.27
C LYS A 261 8.00 10.52 -3.69
N HIS A 262 8.62 10.10 -4.80
CA HIS A 262 8.61 8.72 -5.25
C HIS A 262 9.93 8.37 -5.93
N ILE A 263 10.29 7.09 -5.90
CA ILE A 263 11.45 6.52 -6.58
C ILE A 263 10.95 5.28 -7.33
N ASN A 264 11.23 5.20 -8.62
CA ASN A 264 11.05 3.99 -9.41
C ASN A 264 12.41 3.39 -9.77
N ARG A 265 12.50 2.07 -9.81
CA ARG A 265 13.71 1.35 -10.25
C ARG A 265 14.20 1.84 -11.62
N TYR A 266 13.29 1.94 -12.58
CA TYR A 266 13.59 2.33 -13.95
C TYR A 266 14.17 3.74 -14.10
N ASP A 267 13.93 4.64 -13.14
CA ASP A 267 14.49 5.99 -13.17
C ASP A 267 15.97 5.98 -12.79
N ARG A 268 16.44 4.97 -12.03
CA ARG A 268 17.84 4.83 -11.60
C ARG A 268 18.71 4.05 -12.57
N GLU A 269 18.14 3.16 -13.39
CA GLU A 269 18.89 2.39 -14.40
C GLU A 269 19.28 3.21 -15.64
N ARG A 270 18.76 4.44 -15.78
CA ARG A 270 19.04 5.36 -16.90
C ARG A 270 20.18 6.36 -16.61
N HIS A 271 20.82 6.26 -15.45
CA HIS A 271 21.93 7.10 -15.00
C HIS A 271 23.19 6.26 -14.78
#